data_AF-A0A958B7R3-F1
#
_entry.id   AF-A0A958B7R3-F1
#
_cell.length_a   1.000
_cell.length_b   1.000
_cell.length_c   1.000
_cell.angle_alpha   90.00
_cell.angle_beta   90.00
_cell.angle_gamma   90.00
#
_symmetry.space_group_name_H-M   'P 1'
#
loop_
_entity.id
_entity.type
_entity.pdbx_description
1 polymer ?
#
loop_
_entity_poly.entity_id
_entity_poly.type
_entity_poly.pdbx_seq_one_letter_code
_entity_poly.pdbx_strand_id
1 'polypeptide(L)'
;MALQRRFLELNRDSELNKLRNPERVKCTLSDCLGICSHGPILTVYPDGIWYHNVDDAALEEIYREHILGGRPVEKYIFHRLYPAGQEPAYAPDLRGDAGSWQAQKAEKVLTSSEATPDTRTTLEQRAQVRRAKKKKGLVIINTGNGKGKTTAALGVMTRAWGRKMRVGVIQFLKNENARFGEIKAAERMGNIDWISTGDGWTWTSQDMDETEARARQAWEVAQERIANGGYDLFIMDEFTYTMHFGWLDANEIVAWLKENKPPMLHLIITGRNAPAALVDYADLVTEMREIKHPFKEQGIRAQAGIEY
;
A
#
# COMPACT_ATOMS: atom_id res chain seq x y z
N MET A 1 17.07 15.28 19.16
CA MET A 1 17.25 13.88 19.60
C MET A 1 17.35 13.73 21.12
N ALA A 2 18.01 14.64 21.86
CA ALA A 2 18.11 14.55 23.33
C ALA A 2 16.74 14.56 24.04
N LEU A 3 15.90 15.57 23.77
CA LEU A 3 14.57 15.73 24.39
C LEU A 3 13.64 14.51 24.19
N GLN A 4 13.61 13.93 22.99
CA GLN A 4 12.80 12.73 22.75
C GLN A 4 13.28 11.55 23.61
N ARG A 5 14.59 11.36 23.74
CA ARG A 5 15.15 10.30 24.57
C ARG A 5 14.73 10.50 26.03
N ARG A 6 14.86 11.72 26.55
CA ARG A 6 14.44 12.08 27.90
C ARG A 6 12.94 11.81 28.11
N PHE A 7 12.08 12.22 27.18
CA PHE A 7 10.65 11.93 27.23
C PHE A 7 10.36 10.42 27.28
N LEU A 8 11.07 9.62 26.47
CA LEU A 8 10.89 8.16 26.43
C LEU A 8 11.38 7.47 27.71
N GLU A 9 12.35 8.06 28.42
CA GLU A 9 12.77 7.62 29.76
C GLU A 9 11.67 7.93 30.79
N LEU A 10 11.15 9.16 30.82
CA LEU A 10 10.03 9.53 31.70
C LEU A 10 8.79 8.64 31.49
N ASN A 11 8.48 8.29 30.24
CA ASN A 11 7.44 7.32 29.87
C ASN A 11 7.70 5.92 30.43
N ARG A 12 8.96 5.50 30.51
CA ARG A 12 9.32 4.19 31.06
C ARG A 12 9.19 4.20 32.58
N ASP A 13 9.68 5.25 33.22
CA ASP A 13 9.66 5.42 34.67
C ASP A 13 8.21 5.53 35.20
N SER A 14 7.33 6.13 34.40
CA SER A 14 5.88 6.26 34.71
C SER A 14 5.03 5.08 34.21
N GLU A 15 5.65 4.04 33.64
CA GLU A 15 4.98 2.90 32.99
C GLU A 15 3.98 3.24 31.86
N LEU A 16 4.06 4.45 31.31
CA LEU A 16 3.23 4.95 30.19
C LEU A 16 3.75 4.52 28.82
N ASN A 17 4.83 3.75 28.75
CA ASN A 17 5.39 3.21 27.51
C ASN A 17 4.77 1.86 27.08
N LYS A 18 4.08 1.14 27.99
CA LYS A 18 3.60 -0.23 27.74
C LYS A 18 2.46 -0.26 26.72
N LEU A 19 2.54 -1.16 25.74
CA LEU A 19 1.54 -1.26 24.65
C LEU A 19 0.12 -1.57 25.14
N ARG A 20 -0.01 -2.27 26.27
CA ARG A 20 -1.30 -2.65 26.87
C ARG A 20 -1.84 -1.63 27.87
N ASN A 21 -1.09 -0.57 28.16
CA ASN A 21 -1.55 0.50 29.04
C ASN A 21 -2.59 1.36 28.27
N PRO A 22 -3.85 1.47 28.73
CA PRO A 22 -4.85 2.32 28.10
C PRO A 22 -4.49 3.81 28.13
N GLU A 23 -3.69 4.24 29.10
CA GLU A 23 -3.20 5.62 29.26
C GLU A 23 -1.83 5.85 28.61
N ARG A 24 -1.42 4.94 27.72
CA ARG A 24 -0.10 4.99 27.08
C ARG A 24 0.11 6.31 26.34
N VAL A 25 1.21 6.98 26.66
CA VAL A 25 1.64 8.21 25.97
C VAL A 25 2.67 7.87 24.88
N LYS A 26 2.50 8.44 23.69
CA LYS A 26 3.43 8.26 22.56
C LYS A 26 4.13 9.57 22.23
N CYS A 27 5.42 9.51 21.96
CA CYS A 27 6.21 10.63 21.45
C CYS A 27 6.76 10.28 20.07
N THR A 28 6.51 11.13 19.08
CA THR A 28 7.01 11.00 17.71
C THR A 28 7.76 12.27 17.33
N LEU A 29 8.88 12.14 16.62
CA LEU A 29 9.58 13.28 16.06
C LEU A 29 8.84 13.78 14.83
N SER A 30 8.72 15.10 14.71
CA SER A 30 8.31 15.78 13.48
C SER A 30 9.51 16.56 12.93
N ASP A 31 9.53 16.73 11.61
CA ASP A 31 10.42 17.68 10.96
C ASP A 31 10.02 19.12 11.31
N CYS A 32 10.86 20.08 10.91
CA CYS A 32 10.69 21.51 11.21
C CYS A 32 9.27 22.01 10.83
N LEU A 33 8.60 22.66 11.79
CA LEU A 33 7.27 23.26 11.60
C LEU A 33 7.33 24.73 11.16
N GLY A 34 8.52 25.22 10.75
CA GLY A 34 8.71 26.60 10.29
C GLY A 34 8.77 27.65 11.40
N ILE A 35 8.88 27.26 12.67
CA ILE A 35 8.86 28.15 13.85
C ILE A 35 10.27 28.29 14.45
N CYS A 36 11.26 28.59 13.61
CA CYS A 36 12.67 28.52 13.98
C CYS A 36 13.09 29.44 15.14
N SER A 37 12.36 30.54 15.38
CA SER A 37 12.68 31.52 16.43
C SER A 37 12.28 31.12 17.84
N HIS A 38 11.47 30.07 18.00
CA HIS A 38 10.94 29.65 19.31
C HIS A 38 11.44 28.27 19.74
N GLY A 39 12.53 27.78 19.13
CA GLY A 39 13.24 26.58 19.58
C GLY A 39 12.41 25.30 19.49
N PRO A 40 12.84 24.20 20.12
CA PRO A 40 12.14 22.92 20.02
C PRO A 40 10.67 23.07 20.40
N ILE A 41 9.79 22.65 19.49
CA ILE A 41 8.34 22.67 19.67
C ILE A 41 7.88 21.30 20.16
N LEU A 42 7.02 21.30 21.18
CA LEU A 42 6.32 20.09 21.64
C LEU A 42 4.82 20.32 21.50
N THR A 43 4.16 19.45 20.73
CA THR A 43 2.71 19.47 20.59
C THR A 43 2.10 18.30 21.34
N VAL A 44 1.15 18.58 22.23
CA VAL A 44 0.44 17.58 23.03
C VAL A 44 -0.97 17.41 22.49
N TYR A 45 -1.30 16.16 22.12
CA TYR A 45 -2.64 15.73 21.74
C TYR A 45 -3.21 14.75 22.77
N PRO A 46 -4.54 14.69 22.98
CA PRO A 46 -5.58 15.36 22.20
C PRO A 46 -5.74 16.87 22.46
N ASP A 47 -5.17 17.40 23.53
CA ASP A 47 -5.44 18.76 24.04
C ASP A 47 -5.12 19.91 23.06
N GLY A 48 -4.33 19.65 22.02
CA GLY A 48 -4.01 20.62 20.98
C GLY A 48 -3.13 21.77 21.47
N ILE A 49 -2.29 21.52 22.47
CA ILE A 49 -1.42 22.53 23.09
C ILE A 49 -0.04 22.47 22.48
N TRP A 50 0.49 23.65 22.13
CA TRP A 50 1.79 23.81 21.51
C TRP A 50 2.72 24.57 22.45
N TYR A 51 3.77 23.89 22.86
CA TYR A 51 4.84 24.42 23.69
C TYR A 51 6.03 24.84 22.84
N HIS A 52 6.72 25.89 23.27
CA HIS A 52 7.94 26.38 22.65
C HIS A 52 9.09 26.48 23.66
N ASN A 53 10.30 26.72 23.15
CA ASN A 53 11.54 26.81 23.92
C ASN A 53 11.72 25.63 24.88
N VAL A 54 11.34 24.43 24.42
CA VAL A 54 11.37 23.23 25.26
C VAL A 54 12.82 22.76 25.40
N ASP A 55 13.42 23.04 26.55
CA ASP A 55 14.68 22.43 27.01
C ASP A 55 14.39 21.25 27.96
N ASP A 56 15.41 20.63 28.55
CA ASP A 56 15.23 19.47 29.43
C ASP A 56 14.40 19.81 30.69
N ALA A 57 14.57 21.01 31.26
CA ALA A 57 13.83 21.44 32.45
C ALA A 57 12.36 21.72 32.12
N ALA A 58 12.10 22.44 31.03
CA ALA A 58 10.75 22.69 30.52
C ALA A 58 10.05 21.37 30.17
N LEU A 59 10.76 20.42 29.55
CA LEU A 59 10.23 19.10 29.21
C LEU A 59 9.78 18.33 30.46
N GLU A 60 10.59 18.31 31.52
CA GLU A 60 10.25 17.63 32.77
C GLU A 60 9.05 18.27 33.47
N GLU A 61 8.98 19.60 33.47
CA GLU A 61 7.84 20.34 34.02
C GLU A 61 6.55 20.06 33.22
N ILE A 62 6.60 20.15 31.89
CA ILE A 62 5.47 19.82 31.01
C ILE A 62 5.05 18.36 31.20
N TYR A 63 6.00 17.43 31.31
CA TYR A 63 5.68 16.03 31.51
C TYR A 63 4.96 15.81 32.86
N ARG A 64 5.49 16.37 33.95
CA ARG A 64 4.92 16.21 35.28
C ARG A 64 3.55 16.88 35.41
N GLU A 65 3.40 18.11 34.93
CA GLU A 65 2.19 18.90 35.16
C GLU A 65 1.12 18.63 34.11
N HIS A 66 1.50 18.54 32.84
CA HIS A 66 0.55 18.35 31.76
C HIS A 66 0.30 16.88 31.45
N ILE A 67 1.34 16.09 31.18
CA ILE A 67 1.18 14.70 30.74
C ILE A 67 0.64 13.81 31.88
N LEU A 68 1.21 13.94 33.09
CA LEU A 68 0.74 13.17 34.25
C LEU A 68 -0.39 13.86 35.01
N GLY A 69 -0.36 15.19 35.08
CA GLY A 69 -1.27 15.97 35.93
C GLY A 69 -2.46 16.58 35.21
N GLY A 70 -2.56 16.47 33.87
CA GLY A 70 -3.63 17.05 33.06
C GLY A 70 -3.68 18.58 33.08
N ARG A 71 -2.65 19.26 33.59
CA ARG A 71 -2.60 20.73 33.75
C ARG A 71 -1.54 21.34 32.81
N PRO A 72 -1.96 22.10 31.78
CA PRO A 72 -1.03 22.76 30.87
C PRO A 72 -0.10 23.76 31.56
N VAL A 73 1.15 23.85 31.10
CA VAL A 73 2.16 24.76 31.66
C VAL A 73 2.15 26.09 30.91
N GLU A 74 1.26 27.02 31.32
CA GLU A 74 0.91 28.25 30.60
C GLU A 74 2.11 29.06 30.08
N LYS A 75 3.18 29.19 30.87
CA LYS A 75 4.36 30.01 30.51
C LYS A 75 5.11 29.53 29.26
N TYR A 76 4.91 28.28 28.84
CA TYR A 76 5.53 27.71 27.65
C TYR A 76 4.57 27.63 26.46
N ILE A 77 3.30 28.00 26.61
CA ILE A 77 2.28 27.85 25.57
C ILE A 77 2.30 29.08 24.67
N PHE A 78 2.50 28.87 23.38
CA PHE A 78 2.36 29.96 22.37
C PHE A 78 1.16 29.78 21.46
N HIS A 79 0.58 28.57 21.41
CA HIS A 79 -0.58 28.30 20.57
C HIS A 79 -1.47 27.20 21.16
N ARG A 80 -2.78 27.38 21.01
CA ARG A 80 -3.81 26.39 21.33
C ARG A 80 -4.66 26.18 20.09
N LEU A 81 -4.80 24.93 19.67
CA LEU A 81 -5.62 24.56 18.53
C LEU A 81 -7.12 24.74 18.81
N TYR A 82 -7.50 24.71 20.10
CA TYR A 82 -8.88 24.90 20.58
C TYR A 82 -8.94 26.03 21.61
N PRO A 83 -10.11 26.69 21.77
CA PRO A 83 -10.34 27.60 22.89
C PRO A 83 -10.08 26.90 24.23
N ALA A 84 -9.57 27.63 25.23
CA ALA A 84 -9.27 27.06 26.54
C ALA A 84 -10.53 26.40 27.14
N GLY A 85 -10.43 25.13 27.52
CA GLY A 85 -11.55 24.34 28.05
C GLY A 85 -12.45 23.67 27.00
N GLN A 86 -12.14 23.80 25.71
CA GLN A 86 -12.79 23.02 24.64
C GLN A 86 -11.86 21.90 24.19
N GLU A 87 -12.23 20.64 24.47
CA GLU A 87 -11.60 19.49 23.82
C GLU A 87 -11.91 19.51 22.31
N PRO A 88 -11.03 18.97 21.45
CA PRO A 88 -11.44 18.62 20.11
C PRO A 88 -12.69 17.75 20.13
N ALA A 89 -13.58 17.95 19.16
CA ALA A 89 -14.44 16.86 18.71
C ALA A 89 -13.56 15.77 18.06
N TYR A 90 -12.86 14.96 18.87
CA TYR A 90 -12.11 13.83 18.37
C TYR A 90 -13.11 12.76 17.91
N ALA A 91 -13.46 12.84 16.63
CA ALA A 91 -14.56 12.12 15.99
C ALA A 91 -15.93 12.41 16.64
N PRO A 92 -17.04 12.42 15.87
CA PRO A 92 -18.34 12.21 16.50
C PRO A 92 -18.29 10.91 17.30
N ASP A 93 -19.25 10.71 18.19
CA ASP A 93 -19.56 9.42 18.80
C ASP A 93 -19.97 8.39 17.72
N LEU A 94 -19.01 8.00 16.87
CA LEU A 94 -19.12 7.02 15.78
C LEU A 94 -18.81 5.60 16.31
N ARG A 95 -19.01 5.38 17.61
CA ARG A 95 -19.64 4.13 18.05
C ARG A 95 -21.08 4.49 18.36
N GLY A 96 -21.89 4.56 17.31
CA GLY A 96 -23.25 5.09 17.35
C GLY A 96 -24.20 4.25 18.19
N ASP A 97 -24.12 4.36 19.51
CA ASP A 97 -25.00 3.68 20.45
C ASP A 97 -25.99 4.65 21.10
N ALA A 98 -26.04 5.91 20.66
CA ALA A 98 -27.01 6.91 21.15
C ALA A 98 -27.59 7.81 20.03
N GLY A 99 -28.34 7.21 19.10
CA GLY A 99 -29.53 7.87 18.54
C GLY A 99 -29.43 8.62 17.20
N SER A 100 -30.17 8.09 16.21
CA SER A 100 -30.75 8.73 15.01
C SER A 100 -29.88 9.05 13.79
N TRP A 101 -28.82 8.31 13.54
CA TRP A 101 -28.22 8.29 12.20
C TRP A 101 -28.95 7.29 11.29
N GLN A 102 -29.73 7.77 10.32
CA GLN A 102 -30.27 6.93 9.24
C GLN A 102 -29.24 6.85 8.11
N ALA A 103 -28.41 5.81 8.14
CA ALA A 103 -27.58 5.45 7.01
C ALA A 103 -28.46 5.02 5.83
N GLN A 104 -28.26 5.63 4.67
CA GLN A 104 -28.73 5.04 3.41
C GLN A 104 -28.07 3.67 3.29
N LYS A 105 -28.90 2.63 3.21
CA LYS A 105 -28.47 1.24 3.07
C LYS A 105 -27.45 1.12 1.94
N ALA A 106 -26.23 0.75 2.29
CA ALA A 106 -25.28 0.13 1.38
C ALA A 106 -25.76 -1.30 1.04
N GLU A 107 -26.97 -1.43 0.52
CA GLU A 107 -27.45 -2.68 -0.07
C GLU A 107 -26.84 -2.80 -1.46
N LYS A 108 -25.63 -3.39 -1.54
CA LYS A 108 -25.22 -4.37 -2.58
C LYS A 108 -23.72 -4.57 -2.76
N VAL A 109 -22.85 -3.94 -1.98
CA VAL A 109 -21.40 -4.17 -2.12
C VAL A 109 -20.80 -4.52 -0.78
N LEU A 110 -21.07 -5.76 -0.34
CA LEU A 110 -20.22 -6.60 0.49
C LEU A 110 -21.02 -7.91 0.67
N THR A 111 -20.90 -8.79 -0.32
CA THR A 111 -21.41 -10.15 -0.24
C THR A 111 -20.69 -10.89 0.89
N SER A 112 -21.48 -11.28 1.90
CA SER A 112 -21.29 -12.38 2.84
C SER A 112 -19.87 -12.67 3.34
N SER A 113 -19.52 -12.07 4.47
CA SER A 113 -18.80 -12.83 5.51
C SER A 113 -19.52 -12.59 6.84
N GLU A 114 -20.34 -13.54 7.25
CA GLU A 114 -20.98 -13.59 8.57
C GLU A 114 -19.88 -13.71 9.64
N ALA A 115 -19.60 -12.61 10.35
CA ALA A 115 -19.13 -12.51 11.74
C ALA A 115 -18.33 -11.23 11.94
N THR A 116 -18.85 -10.29 12.74
CA THR A 116 -18.02 -9.24 13.35
C THR A 116 -17.15 -9.93 14.40
N PRO A 117 -15.81 -10.02 14.26
CA PRO A 117 -15.01 -10.76 15.22
C PRO A 117 -14.94 -10.01 16.54
N ASP A 118 -15.08 -10.74 17.64
CA ASP A 118 -14.84 -10.22 18.99
C ASP A 118 -13.43 -9.57 19.06
N THR A 119 -13.35 -8.43 19.77
CA THR A 119 -12.15 -7.60 19.81
C THR A 119 -10.98 -8.34 20.45
N ARG A 120 -11.27 -9.29 21.36
CA ARG A 120 -10.28 -10.14 22.03
C ARG A 120 -9.68 -11.19 21.07
N THR A 121 -10.53 -11.84 20.28
CA THR A 121 -10.13 -12.78 19.22
C THR A 121 -9.31 -12.10 18.14
N THR A 122 -9.65 -10.86 17.75
CA THR A 122 -8.87 -10.09 16.77
C THR A 122 -7.45 -9.77 17.27
N LEU A 123 -7.29 -9.44 18.56
CA LEU A 123 -5.97 -9.15 19.15
C LEU A 123 -5.12 -10.41 19.31
N GLU A 124 -5.72 -11.54 19.67
CA GLU A 124 -5.05 -12.83 19.77
C GLU A 124 -4.64 -13.36 18.40
N GLN A 125 -5.50 -13.26 17.39
CA GLN A 125 -5.17 -13.57 16.00
C GLN A 125 -4.01 -12.71 15.49
N ARG A 126 -4.05 -11.38 15.73
CA ARG A 126 -2.94 -10.48 15.38
C ARG A 126 -1.64 -10.84 16.10
N ALA A 127 -1.69 -11.25 17.36
CA ALA A 127 -0.52 -11.69 18.11
C ALA A 127 0.03 -13.03 17.58
N GLN A 128 -0.85 -13.96 17.20
CA GLN A 128 -0.50 -15.25 16.63
C GLN A 128 0.14 -15.10 15.24
N VAL A 129 -0.42 -14.26 14.36
CA VAL A 129 0.15 -13.93 13.05
C VAL A 129 1.54 -13.28 13.21
N ARG A 130 1.70 -12.35 14.16
CA ARG A 130 3.00 -11.73 14.47
C ARG A 130 4.05 -12.73 15.00
N ARG A 131 3.63 -13.71 15.81
CA ARG A 131 4.51 -14.77 16.33
C ARG A 131 4.94 -15.74 15.24
N ALA A 132 4.10 -15.99 14.25
CA ALA A 132 4.34 -17.00 13.23
C ALA A 132 5.51 -16.66 12.27
N LYS A 133 5.93 -15.39 12.14
CA LYS A 133 7.04 -14.91 11.26
C LYS A 133 7.14 -15.64 9.91
N LYS A 134 6.00 -16.04 9.31
CA LYS A 134 6.00 -16.76 8.03
C LYS A 134 6.40 -15.80 6.93
N LYS A 135 7.53 -16.10 6.27
CA LYS A 135 7.99 -15.40 5.07
C LYS A 135 7.85 -16.36 3.90
N LYS A 136 7.21 -15.90 2.83
CA LYS A 136 7.17 -16.56 1.53
C LYS A 136 7.06 -15.51 0.43
N GLY A 137 7.39 -15.90 -0.79
CA GLY A 137 7.07 -15.14 -1.99
C GLY A 137 5.56 -15.13 -2.22
N LEU A 138 5.02 -13.95 -2.50
CA LEU A 138 3.58 -13.73 -2.65
C LEU A 138 3.19 -13.69 -4.12
N VAL A 139 2.04 -14.25 -4.45
CA VAL A 139 1.38 -14.03 -5.75
C VAL A 139 0.31 -12.95 -5.59
N ILE A 140 0.46 -11.85 -6.32
CA ILE A 140 -0.39 -10.66 -6.22
C ILE A 140 -1.07 -10.42 -7.56
N ILE A 141 -2.38 -10.17 -7.56
CA ILE A 141 -3.15 -9.83 -8.75
C ILE A 141 -3.77 -8.44 -8.61
N ASN A 142 -3.47 -7.57 -9.58
CA ASN A 142 -4.16 -6.29 -9.75
C ASN A 142 -5.08 -6.37 -10.97
N THR A 143 -6.38 -6.52 -10.74
CA THR A 143 -7.39 -6.67 -11.80
C THR A 143 -8.47 -5.60 -11.75
N GLY A 144 -9.55 -5.76 -12.52
CA GLY A 144 -10.69 -4.83 -12.57
C GLY A 144 -10.59 -3.80 -13.69
N ASN A 145 -11.71 -3.09 -13.90
CA ASN A 145 -11.88 -2.20 -15.04
C ASN A 145 -11.32 -0.79 -14.86
N GLY A 146 -11.00 -0.41 -13.63
CA GLY A 146 -10.42 0.89 -13.29
C GLY A 146 -8.96 1.03 -13.71
N LYS A 147 -8.53 2.28 -13.89
CA LYS A 147 -7.13 2.65 -14.06
C LYS A 147 -6.35 2.38 -12.78
N GLY A 148 -5.10 1.89 -12.93
CA GLY A 148 -4.14 1.79 -11.83
C GLY A 148 -3.39 0.45 -11.72
N LYS A 149 -3.78 -0.58 -12.49
CA LYS A 149 -3.32 -1.97 -12.27
C LYS A 149 -1.81 -2.09 -12.45
N THR A 150 -1.35 -1.68 -13.63
CA THR A 150 0.07 -1.58 -14.00
C THR A 150 0.81 -0.61 -13.10
N THR A 151 0.28 0.60 -12.86
CA THR A 151 0.98 1.60 -12.04
C THR A 151 1.15 1.16 -10.59
N ALA A 152 0.20 0.41 -10.01
CA ALA A 152 0.36 -0.20 -8.70
C ALA A 152 1.46 -1.28 -8.69
N ALA A 153 1.55 -2.11 -9.73
CA ALA A 153 2.63 -3.09 -9.88
C ALA A 153 3.99 -2.41 -9.99
N LEU A 154 4.09 -1.34 -10.80
CA LEU A 154 5.29 -0.51 -10.94
C LEU A 154 5.65 0.23 -9.64
N GLY A 155 4.67 0.64 -8.83
CA GLY A 155 4.95 1.19 -7.50
C GLY A 155 5.61 0.17 -6.57
N VAL A 156 5.21 -1.10 -6.65
CA VAL A 156 5.89 -2.20 -5.93
C VAL A 156 7.27 -2.47 -6.52
N MET A 157 7.41 -2.42 -7.85
CA MET A 157 8.69 -2.51 -8.55
C MET A 157 9.69 -1.49 -8.02
N THR A 158 9.32 -0.20 -7.97
CA THR A 158 10.17 0.87 -7.44
C THR A 158 10.55 0.63 -5.98
N ARG A 159 9.61 0.14 -5.15
CA ARG A 159 9.88 -0.21 -3.75
C ARG A 159 10.88 -1.37 -3.61
N ALA A 160 10.76 -2.40 -4.44
CA ALA A 160 11.66 -3.54 -4.44
C ALA A 160 13.05 -3.13 -4.92
N TRP A 161 13.12 -2.40 -6.03
CA TRP A 161 14.36 -1.86 -6.57
C TRP A 161 15.10 -0.98 -5.55
N GLY A 162 14.39 -0.08 -4.86
CA GLY A 162 14.97 0.74 -3.79
C GLY A 162 15.49 -0.06 -2.59
N ARG A 163 15.15 -1.35 -2.49
CA ARG A 163 15.67 -2.31 -1.52
C ARG A 163 16.74 -3.24 -2.09
N LYS A 164 17.27 -2.94 -3.28
CA LYS A 164 18.30 -3.70 -3.99
C LYS A 164 17.86 -5.13 -4.34
N MET A 165 16.56 -5.35 -4.47
CA MET A 165 16.01 -6.61 -4.95
C MET A 165 16.25 -6.74 -6.45
N ARG A 166 16.44 -7.97 -6.93
CA ARG A 166 16.48 -8.29 -8.36
C ARG A 166 15.06 -8.28 -8.90
N VAL A 167 14.83 -7.46 -9.93
CA VAL A 167 13.49 -7.21 -10.46
C VAL A 167 13.44 -7.55 -11.94
N GLY A 168 12.44 -8.33 -12.33
CA GLY A 168 12.10 -8.59 -13.72
C GLY A 168 10.68 -8.15 -14.05
N VAL A 169 10.46 -7.70 -15.28
CA VAL A 169 9.16 -7.29 -15.81
C VAL A 169 9.01 -7.89 -17.20
N ILE A 170 7.89 -8.56 -17.44
CA ILE A 170 7.44 -8.93 -18.78
C ILE A 170 6.09 -8.26 -19.08
N GLN A 171 5.97 -7.65 -20.25
CA GLN A 171 4.73 -7.03 -20.71
C GLN A 171 4.12 -7.84 -21.85
N PHE A 172 2.93 -8.36 -21.61
CA PHE A 172 2.14 -9.04 -22.63
C PHE A 172 1.36 -8.01 -23.46
N LEU A 173 1.15 -8.30 -24.75
CA LEU A 173 0.32 -7.49 -25.67
C LEU A 173 0.81 -6.05 -25.93
N LYS A 174 1.99 -5.66 -25.43
CA LYS A 174 2.58 -4.35 -25.72
C LYS A 174 3.58 -4.46 -26.85
N ASN A 175 3.60 -3.46 -27.73
CA ASN A 175 4.52 -3.42 -28.86
C ASN A 175 5.97 -3.40 -28.37
N GLU A 176 6.80 -4.29 -28.90
CA GLU A 176 8.24 -4.40 -28.57
C GLU A 176 9.01 -3.07 -28.76
N ASN A 177 8.57 -2.24 -29.71
CA ASN A 177 9.16 -0.94 -30.00
C ASN A 177 8.57 0.21 -29.17
N ALA A 178 7.57 -0.06 -28.32
CA ALA A 178 6.98 0.97 -27.49
C ALA A 178 7.98 1.45 -26.43
N ARG A 179 8.09 2.78 -26.30
CA ARG A 179 9.02 3.45 -25.36
C ARG A 179 8.22 4.25 -24.33
N PHE A 180 7.35 3.56 -23.62
CA PHE A 180 6.51 4.15 -22.56
C PHE A 180 7.35 4.74 -21.41
N GLY A 181 6.76 5.63 -20.63
CA GLY A 181 7.45 6.30 -19.52
C GLY A 181 8.10 5.34 -18.54
N GLU A 182 7.46 4.21 -18.23
CA GLU A 182 7.97 3.20 -17.30
C GLU A 182 9.25 2.50 -17.82
N ILE A 183 9.35 2.24 -19.12
CA ILE A 183 10.52 1.62 -19.75
C ILE A 183 11.71 2.57 -19.66
N LYS A 184 11.50 3.84 -20.03
CA LYS A 184 12.53 4.90 -19.92
C LYS A 184 13.01 5.08 -18.48
N ALA A 185 12.09 4.97 -17.52
CA ALA A 185 12.45 5.04 -16.11
C ALA A 185 13.27 3.82 -15.66
N ALA A 186 12.89 2.61 -16.09
CA ALA A 186 13.61 1.38 -15.78
C ALA A 186 15.05 1.39 -16.33
N GLU A 187 15.24 1.87 -17.56
CA GLU A 187 16.57 2.02 -18.18
C GLU A 187 17.48 2.96 -17.36
N ARG A 188 16.92 4.05 -16.82
CA ARG A 188 17.67 5.00 -15.97
C ARG A 188 17.94 4.47 -14.57
N MET A 189 17.02 3.70 -14.01
CA MET A 189 17.23 3.03 -12.72
C MET A 189 18.32 1.97 -12.82
N GLY A 190 18.41 1.26 -13.94
CA GLY A 190 19.33 0.15 -14.12
C GLY A 190 18.96 -1.06 -13.27
N ASN A 191 19.54 -2.22 -13.58
CA ASN A 191 19.31 -3.48 -12.86
C ASN A 191 17.83 -3.92 -12.75
N ILE A 192 17.03 -3.56 -13.75
CA ILE A 192 15.68 -4.09 -13.95
C ILE A 192 15.71 -4.82 -15.29
N ASP A 193 15.44 -6.12 -15.28
CA ASP A 193 15.31 -6.88 -16.51
C ASP A 193 13.92 -6.64 -17.09
N TRP A 194 13.85 -5.91 -18.21
CA TRP A 194 12.59 -5.50 -18.83
C TRP A 194 12.42 -6.16 -20.19
N ILE A 195 11.36 -6.94 -20.31
CA ILE A 195 11.04 -7.76 -21.47
C ILE A 195 9.70 -7.26 -22.01
N SER A 196 9.71 -6.61 -23.16
CA SER A 196 8.48 -6.28 -23.89
C SER A 196 8.24 -7.38 -24.91
N THR A 197 7.04 -7.95 -24.97
CA THR A 197 6.65 -8.99 -25.93
C THR A 197 5.31 -8.66 -26.58
N GLY A 198 5.26 -8.70 -27.92
CA GLY A 198 4.02 -8.49 -28.70
C GLY A 198 4.07 -7.33 -29.71
N ASP A 199 2.99 -7.15 -30.48
CA ASP A 199 2.92 -6.19 -31.60
C ASP A 199 2.21 -4.88 -31.25
N GLY A 200 1.69 -4.77 -30.04
CA GLY A 200 0.74 -3.74 -29.64
C GLY A 200 -0.68 -4.30 -29.54
N TRP A 201 -1.66 -3.41 -29.42
CA TRP A 201 -3.06 -3.77 -29.14
C TRP A 201 -3.62 -4.82 -30.12
N THR A 202 -4.29 -5.83 -29.57
CA THR A 202 -4.88 -6.95 -30.34
C THR A 202 -5.93 -6.52 -31.36
N TRP A 203 -6.61 -5.40 -31.13
CA TRP A 203 -7.61 -4.82 -32.04
C TRP A 203 -7.04 -4.22 -33.33
N THR A 204 -5.71 -4.12 -33.44
CA THR A 204 -5.00 -3.69 -34.65
C THR A 204 -4.25 -4.83 -35.34
N SER A 205 -4.31 -6.05 -34.79
CA SER A 205 -3.66 -7.20 -35.38
C SER A 205 -4.38 -7.63 -36.65
N GLN A 206 -3.62 -7.84 -37.73
CA GLN A 206 -4.14 -8.36 -39.00
C GLN A 206 -4.16 -9.90 -39.01
N ASP A 207 -3.52 -10.54 -38.02
CA ASP A 207 -3.40 -12.00 -37.88
C ASP A 207 -3.51 -12.42 -36.41
N MET A 208 -4.65 -13.04 -36.06
CA MET A 208 -4.91 -13.51 -34.71
C MET A 208 -4.08 -14.73 -34.32
N ASP A 209 -3.70 -15.58 -35.29
CA ASP A 209 -2.90 -16.78 -35.03
C ASP A 209 -1.46 -16.40 -34.66
N GLU A 210 -0.90 -15.38 -35.33
CA GLU A 210 0.40 -14.81 -34.99
C GLU A 210 0.41 -14.19 -33.58
N THR A 211 -0.68 -13.52 -33.22
CA THR A 211 -0.83 -12.86 -31.91
C THR A 211 -0.91 -13.89 -30.77
N GLU A 212 -1.66 -14.98 -30.99
CA GLU A 212 -1.72 -16.10 -30.06
C GLU A 212 -0.35 -16.78 -29.90
N ALA A 213 0.34 -17.05 -31.02
CA ALA A 213 1.67 -17.66 -31.00
C ALA A 213 2.68 -16.82 -30.19
N ARG A 214 2.67 -15.49 -30.37
CA ARG A 214 3.49 -14.56 -29.57
C ARG A 214 3.13 -14.59 -28.09
N ALA A 215 1.85 -14.66 -27.74
CA ALA A 215 1.44 -14.76 -26.34
C ALA A 215 1.92 -16.07 -25.68
N ARG A 216 1.87 -17.18 -26.41
CA ARG A 216 2.43 -18.48 -25.97
C ARG A 216 3.94 -18.42 -25.81
N GLN A 217 4.65 -17.83 -26.76
CA GLN A 217 6.10 -17.61 -26.66
C GLN A 217 6.47 -16.70 -25.48
N ALA A 218 5.73 -15.62 -25.27
CA ALA A 218 5.94 -14.73 -24.12
C ALA A 218 5.72 -15.47 -22.78
N TRP A 219 4.79 -16.43 -22.74
CA TRP A 219 4.61 -17.29 -21.59
C TRP A 219 5.80 -18.23 -21.38
N GLU A 220 6.36 -18.84 -22.43
CA GLU A 220 7.59 -19.65 -22.33
C GLU A 220 8.77 -18.83 -21.78
N VAL A 221 8.93 -17.58 -22.23
CA VAL A 221 9.93 -16.66 -21.70
C VAL A 221 9.66 -16.35 -20.23
N ALA A 222 8.41 -16.08 -19.85
CA ALA A 222 8.05 -15.87 -18.46
C ALA A 222 8.35 -17.11 -17.59
N GLN A 223 8.09 -18.31 -18.09
CA GLN A 223 8.40 -19.57 -17.39
C GLN A 223 9.90 -19.71 -17.13
N GLU A 224 10.74 -19.48 -18.15
CA GLU A 224 12.20 -19.50 -18.01
C GLU A 224 12.68 -18.48 -16.97
N ARG A 225 12.16 -17.26 -17.07
CA ARG A 225 12.54 -16.15 -16.18
C ARG A 225 12.10 -16.37 -14.74
N ILE A 226 10.92 -16.93 -14.53
CA ILE A 226 10.41 -17.27 -13.20
C ILE A 226 11.24 -18.39 -12.57
N ALA A 227 11.58 -19.43 -13.32
CA ALA A 227 12.31 -20.58 -12.81
C ALA A 227 13.80 -20.27 -12.57
N ASN A 228 14.44 -19.57 -13.51
CA ASN A 228 15.90 -19.48 -13.59
C ASN A 228 16.46 -18.05 -13.49
N GLY A 229 15.63 -17.02 -13.66
CA GLY A 229 16.11 -15.63 -13.68
C GLY A 229 16.59 -15.09 -12.32
N GLY A 230 16.28 -15.81 -11.24
CA GLY A 230 16.75 -15.46 -9.90
C GLY A 230 16.15 -14.16 -9.35
N TYR A 231 15.00 -13.71 -9.84
CA TYR A 231 14.39 -12.48 -9.32
C TYR A 231 13.88 -12.64 -7.89
N ASP A 232 13.87 -11.55 -7.14
CA ASP A 232 13.11 -11.46 -5.89
C ASP A 232 11.69 -10.94 -6.15
N LEU A 233 11.49 -10.19 -7.24
CA LEU A 233 10.20 -9.71 -7.74
C LEU A 233 10.12 -9.88 -9.27
N PHE A 234 9.07 -10.52 -9.75
CA PHE A 234 8.76 -10.61 -11.17
C PHE A 234 7.34 -10.09 -11.45
N ILE A 235 7.18 -9.29 -12.50
CA ILE A 235 5.90 -8.68 -12.90
C ILE A 235 5.49 -9.22 -14.27
N MET A 236 4.27 -9.74 -14.36
CA MET A 236 3.62 -10.14 -15.60
C MET A 236 2.49 -9.15 -15.90
N ASP A 237 2.83 -8.09 -16.64
CA ASP A 237 1.92 -6.99 -16.95
C ASP A 237 0.98 -7.39 -18.10
N GLU A 238 -0.32 -7.13 -17.92
CA GLU A 238 -1.40 -7.43 -18.87
C GLU A 238 -1.56 -8.92 -19.24
N PHE A 239 -1.00 -9.82 -18.42
CA PHE A 239 -1.02 -11.25 -18.65
C PHE A 239 -2.43 -11.85 -18.64
N THR A 240 -3.38 -11.29 -17.87
CA THR A 240 -4.74 -11.86 -17.77
C THR A 240 -5.48 -11.90 -19.10
N TYR A 241 -5.12 -11.04 -20.07
CA TYR A 241 -5.75 -11.04 -21.38
C TYR A 241 -5.47 -12.29 -22.20
N THR A 242 -4.30 -12.93 -22.02
CA THR A 242 -3.97 -14.18 -22.75
C THR A 242 -4.97 -15.28 -22.41
N MET A 243 -5.41 -15.36 -21.15
CA MET A 243 -6.45 -16.27 -20.71
C MET A 243 -7.85 -15.78 -21.09
N HIS A 244 -8.10 -14.47 -21.02
CA HIS A 244 -9.39 -13.91 -21.42
C HIS A 244 -9.73 -14.20 -22.89
N PHE A 245 -8.72 -14.18 -23.77
CA PHE A 245 -8.86 -14.53 -25.18
C PHE A 245 -8.80 -16.04 -25.47
N GLY A 246 -8.59 -16.88 -24.44
CA GLY A 246 -8.55 -18.33 -24.58
C GLY A 246 -7.24 -18.88 -25.14
N TRP A 247 -6.19 -18.07 -25.25
CA TRP A 247 -4.88 -18.49 -25.77
C TRP A 247 -4.09 -19.32 -24.77
N LEU A 248 -4.27 -19.06 -23.48
CA LEU A 248 -3.64 -19.85 -22.42
C LEU A 248 -4.70 -20.31 -21.42
N ASP A 249 -4.59 -21.56 -20.96
CA ASP A 249 -5.48 -22.10 -19.94
C ASP A 249 -5.01 -21.69 -18.54
N ALA A 250 -5.94 -21.12 -17.75
CA ALA A 250 -5.62 -20.61 -16.43
C ALA A 250 -5.26 -21.72 -15.42
N ASN A 251 -5.84 -22.92 -15.56
CA ASN A 251 -5.53 -24.04 -14.68
C ASN A 251 -4.14 -24.61 -14.97
N GLU A 252 -3.76 -24.71 -16.24
CA GLU A 252 -2.41 -25.11 -16.65
C GLU A 252 -1.35 -24.14 -16.13
N ILE A 253 -1.60 -22.84 -16.24
CA ILE A 253 -0.72 -21.80 -15.68
C ILE A 253 -0.60 -21.96 -14.16
N VAL A 254 -1.71 -22.12 -13.44
CA VAL A 254 -1.70 -22.27 -11.98
C VAL A 254 -0.98 -23.55 -11.57
N ALA A 255 -1.19 -24.66 -12.28
CA ALA A 255 -0.50 -25.93 -12.02
C ALA A 255 1.01 -25.75 -12.19
N TRP A 256 1.44 -25.13 -13.31
CA TRP A 256 2.84 -24.85 -13.56
C TRP A 256 3.46 -23.94 -12.49
N LEU A 257 2.76 -22.86 -12.10
CA LEU A 257 3.24 -21.93 -11.07
C LEU A 257 3.37 -22.60 -9.69
N LYS A 258 2.47 -23.51 -9.32
CA LYS A 258 2.55 -24.26 -8.05
C LYS A 258 3.79 -25.15 -7.99
N GLU A 259 4.19 -25.72 -9.11
CA GLU A 259 5.32 -26.64 -9.19
C GLU A 259 6.66 -25.88 -9.35
N ASN A 260 6.69 -24.81 -10.14
CA ASN A 260 7.94 -24.24 -10.64
C ASN A 260 8.30 -22.87 -10.04
N LYS A 261 7.35 -22.13 -9.47
CA LYS A 261 7.63 -20.79 -8.94
C LYS A 261 8.55 -20.89 -7.70
N PRO A 262 9.70 -20.20 -7.68
CA PRO A 262 10.57 -20.21 -6.51
C PRO A 262 9.84 -19.77 -5.23
N PRO A 263 10.10 -20.41 -4.07
CA PRO A 263 9.32 -20.19 -2.85
C PRO A 263 9.35 -18.74 -2.34
N MET A 264 10.43 -18.00 -2.60
CA MET A 264 10.64 -16.62 -2.14
C MET A 264 10.39 -15.56 -3.20
N LEU A 265 10.17 -15.93 -4.47
CA LEU A 265 9.87 -14.98 -5.53
C LEU A 265 8.52 -14.30 -5.28
N HIS A 266 8.47 -12.97 -5.26
CA HIS A 266 7.20 -12.26 -5.39
C HIS A 266 6.79 -12.18 -6.86
N LEU A 267 5.53 -12.51 -7.16
CA LEU A 267 4.98 -12.47 -8.51
C LEU A 267 3.79 -11.50 -8.53
N ILE A 268 3.80 -10.51 -9.42
CA ILE A 268 2.65 -9.62 -9.62
C ILE A 268 2.09 -9.84 -11.02
N ILE A 269 0.80 -10.12 -11.11
CA ILE A 269 0.06 -10.28 -12.35
C ILE A 269 -0.91 -9.11 -12.47
N THR A 270 -0.98 -8.49 -13.65
CA THR A 270 -1.93 -7.41 -13.91
C THR A 270 -2.82 -7.73 -15.10
N GLY A 271 -3.94 -7.03 -15.16
CA GLY A 271 -4.81 -6.95 -16.33
C GLY A 271 -6.28 -7.15 -15.98
N ARG A 272 -7.16 -6.94 -16.96
CA ARG A 272 -8.62 -7.08 -16.75
C ARG A 272 -9.02 -8.56 -16.73
N ASN A 273 -10.20 -8.85 -16.18
CA ASN A 273 -10.84 -10.16 -16.27
C ASN A 273 -9.95 -11.32 -15.79
N ALA A 274 -9.30 -11.16 -14.62
CA ALA A 274 -8.52 -12.26 -14.03
C ALA A 274 -9.40 -13.52 -13.84
N PRO A 275 -9.02 -14.68 -14.40
CA PRO A 275 -9.77 -15.92 -14.24
C PRO A 275 -9.87 -16.37 -12.78
N ALA A 276 -10.97 -17.03 -12.42
CA ALA A 276 -11.22 -17.52 -11.05
C ALA A 276 -10.08 -18.40 -10.53
N ALA A 277 -9.54 -19.31 -11.36
CA ALA A 277 -8.41 -20.16 -10.98
C ALA A 277 -7.17 -19.36 -10.52
N LEU A 278 -6.88 -18.24 -11.18
CA LEU A 278 -5.78 -17.35 -10.78
C LEU A 278 -6.12 -16.58 -9.49
N VAL A 279 -7.36 -16.11 -9.36
CA VAL A 279 -7.84 -15.42 -8.15
C VAL A 279 -7.72 -16.32 -6.91
N ASP A 280 -8.17 -17.58 -7.03
CA ASP A 280 -8.13 -18.56 -5.95
C ASP A 280 -6.69 -18.97 -5.58
N TYR A 281 -5.78 -18.95 -6.55
CA TYR A 281 -4.36 -19.25 -6.34
C TYR A 281 -3.59 -18.10 -5.67
N ALA A 282 -3.99 -16.86 -5.90
CA ALA A 282 -3.25 -15.69 -5.45
C ALA A 282 -3.31 -15.46 -3.93
N ASP A 283 -2.24 -14.90 -3.38
CA ASP A 283 -2.18 -14.49 -1.97
C ASP A 283 -2.87 -13.15 -1.71
N LEU A 284 -2.92 -12.29 -2.72
CA LEU A 284 -3.56 -10.98 -2.65
C LEU A 284 -4.19 -10.65 -4.00
N VAL A 285 -5.46 -10.30 -4.00
CA VAL A 285 -6.17 -9.81 -5.18
C VAL A 285 -6.76 -8.44 -4.89
N THR A 286 -6.45 -7.45 -5.73
CA THR A 286 -7.05 -6.13 -5.68
C THR A 286 -7.82 -5.88 -6.97
N GLU A 287 -9.11 -5.58 -6.83
CA GLU A 287 -9.98 -5.17 -7.94
C GLU A 287 -10.05 -3.64 -8.00
N MET A 288 -9.51 -3.06 -9.07
CA MET A 288 -9.63 -1.65 -9.35
C MET A 288 -10.95 -1.39 -10.06
N ARG A 289 -11.88 -0.76 -9.36
CA ARG A 289 -13.18 -0.37 -9.90
C ARG A 289 -13.12 1.05 -10.44
N GLU A 290 -13.65 1.23 -11.64
CA GLU A 290 -13.80 2.56 -12.23
C GLU A 290 -14.97 3.28 -11.55
N ILE A 291 -14.67 4.18 -10.62
CA ILE A 291 -15.69 5.06 -10.01
C ILE A 291 -15.95 6.27 -10.91
N LYS A 292 -14.88 6.82 -11.50
CA LYS A 292 -14.89 7.98 -12.40
C LYS A 292 -13.66 7.93 -13.29
N HIS A 293 -13.80 8.31 -14.56
CA HIS A 293 -12.69 8.34 -15.52
C HIS A 293 -12.72 9.63 -16.35
N PRO A 294 -11.60 10.39 -16.46
CA PRO A 294 -11.56 11.66 -17.20
C PRO A 294 -12.00 11.54 -18.65
N PHE A 295 -11.60 10.46 -19.34
CA PHE A 295 -12.05 10.21 -20.72
C PHE A 295 -13.58 10.10 -20.83
N LYS A 296 -14.21 9.33 -19.94
CA LYS A 296 -15.65 9.03 -20.00
C LYS A 296 -16.50 10.21 -19.57
N GLU A 297 -16.10 10.91 -18.51
CA GLU A 297 -16.91 11.99 -17.93
C GLU A 297 -16.59 13.37 -18.47
N GLN A 298 -15.36 13.59 -18.95
CA GLN A 298 -14.87 14.91 -19.34
C GLN A 298 -14.39 14.95 -20.80
N GLY A 299 -14.34 13.81 -21.51
CA GLY A 299 -13.80 13.73 -22.87
C GLY A 299 -12.28 13.96 -22.96
N ILE A 300 -11.58 13.95 -21.82
CA ILE A 300 -10.14 14.22 -21.77
C ILE A 300 -9.38 13.01 -22.31
N ARG A 301 -8.58 13.24 -23.35
CA ARG A 301 -7.72 12.22 -23.98
C ARG A 301 -6.51 11.91 -23.10
N ALA A 302 -5.86 10.78 -23.38
CA ALA A 302 -4.64 10.34 -22.71
C ALA A 302 -3.54 11.42 -22.73
N GLN A 303 -2.86 11.59 -21.60
CA GLN A 303 -1.79 12.57 -21.40
C GLN A 303 -0.48 11.89 -21.03
N ALA A 304 0.63 12.41 -21.56
CA ALA A 304 1.97 11.93 -21.23
C ALA A 304 2.26 12.12 -19.72
N GLY A 305 2.84 11.09 -19.10
CA GLY A 305 3.12 11.02 -17.66
C GLY A 305 1.92 10.63 -16.80
N ILE A 306 0.72 10.50 -17.39
CA ILE A 306 -0.51 10.14 -16.67
C ILE A 306 -1.09 8.83 -17.22
N GLU A 307 -1.22 8.69 -18.54
CA GLU A 307 -1.68 7.46 -19.21
C GLU A 307 -0.54 6.67 -19.86
N TYR A 308 0.53 7.33 -20.31
CA TYR A 308 1.67 6.73 -21.00
C TYR A 308 2.98 7.52 -20.84
#